data_AF-A0A2E5DZ83-F1
#
_entry.id   AF-A0A2E5DZ83-F1
#
_cell.length_a   1.000
_cell.length_b   1.000
_cell.length_c   1.000
_cell.angle_alpha   90.00
_cell.angle_beta   90.00
_cell.angle_gamma   90.00
#
_symmetry.space_group_name_H-M   'P 1'
#
loop_
_entity.id
_entity.type
_entity.pdbx_description
1 polymer ?
#
loop_
_entity_poly.entity_id
_entity_poly.type
_entity_poly.pdbx_seq_one_letter_code
_entity_poly.pdbx_strand_id
1 'polypeptide(L)'
;MKINSFTMTKPDSDNEMCSEIECELTNEGQEDIRLVKMDTILTNADGVGVAVSIDDEEEIRIRPGDTETFSPASSWVKTEIAGTDDPSAIKAEVYASFFRREFIQLGEMDCPADHQTPVTMTADAPIGGVNQSLVVMASRTEPDEDDESSVEIRCMIRNTTDMHLEKVSLKAELVDDEGADIDECESAQQVRIGGINCLDPSIWHQSTSALKNAKIKLSLAVFTPVDHVMVTAMGTQADEED
;
A
#
# COMPACT_ATOMS: atom_id res chain seq x y z
N MET A 1 -17.44 -1.30 -10.89
CA MET A 1 -16.73 -0.02 -11.14
C MET A 1 -17.15 0.54 -12.49
N LYS A 2 -17.08 1.86 -12.68
CA LYS A 2 -17.18 2.57 -13.96
C LYS A 2 -16.28 3.80 -13.94
N ILE A 3 -15.92 4.32 -15.10
CA ILE A 3 -15.29 5.64 -15.26
C ILE A 3 -16.42 6.66 -15.39
N ASN A 4 -16.46 7.62 -14.47
CA ASN A 4 -17.41 8.75 -14.51
C ASN A 4 -16.93 9.84 -15.47
N SER A 5 -15.63 10.15 -15.44
CA SER A 5 -14.99 11.12 -16.32
C SER A 5 -13.59 10.66 -16.71
N PHE A 6 -13.21 10.95 -17.95
CA PHE A 6 -11.83 10.88 -18.42
C PHE A 6 -11.59 12.11 -19.30
N THR A 7 -10.94 13.12 -18.73
CA THR A 7 -10.66 14.39 -19.41
C THR A 7 -9.19 14.50 -19.73
N MET A 8 -8.87 15.20 -20.82
CA MET A 8 -7.50 15.60 -21.12
C MET A 8 -7.43 17.06 -21.53
N THR A 9 -6.34 17.73 -21.16
CA THR A 9 -6.05 19.07 -21.65
C THR A 9 -5.69 19.02 -23.14
N LYS A 10 -5.80 20.18 -23.82
CA LYS A 10 -5.08 20.37 -25.08
C LYS A 10 -3.57 20.26 -24.82
N PRO A 11 -2.77 19.95 -25.85
CA PRO A 11 -1.32 19.97 -25.73
C PRO A 11 -0.81 21.33 -25.25
N ASP A 12 0.09 21.31 -24.27
CA ASP A 12 0.76 22.50 -23.76
C ASP A 12 1.94 22.94 -24.65
N SER A 13 2.78 23.86 -24.16
CA SER A 13 3.95 24.34 -24.91
C SER A 13 5.00 23.27 -25.20
N ASP A 14 4.98 22.17 -24.45
CA ASP A 14 5.88 21.02 -24.60
C ASP A 14 5.24 19.86 -25.37
N ASN A 15 4.02 20.08 -25.90
CA ASN A 15 3.19 19.12 -26.63
C ASN A 15 2.75 17.94 -25.76
N GLU A 16 2.47 18.21 -24.47
CA GLU A 16 1.97 17.24 -23.52
C GLU A 16 0.49 17.50 -23.22
N MET A 17 -0.31 16.43 -23.22
CA MET A 17 -1.69 16.43 -22.75
C MET A 17 -1.72 15.83 -21.35
N CYS A 18 -2.25 16.57 -20.39
CA CYS A 18 -2.51 16.07 -19.03
C CYS A 18 -3.83 15.32 -19.01
N SER A 19 -3.92 14.26 -18.23
CA SER A 19 -5.12 13.44 -18.09
C SER A 19 -5.62 13.47 -16.66
N GLU A 20 -6.95 13.43 -16.50
CA GLU A 20 -7.62 13.22 -15.22
C GLU A 20 -8.70 12.16 -15.41
N ILE A 21 -8.77 11.21 -14.46
CA ILE A 21 -9.72 10.11 -14.48
C ILE A 21 -10.45 10.09 -13.14
N GLU A 22 -11.79 10.00 -13.19
CA GLU A 22 -12.61 9.74 -12.01
C GLU A 22 -13.34 8.41 -12.19
N CYS A 23 -13.24 7.55 -11.19
CA CYS A 23 -13.92 6.27 -11.15
C CYS A 23 -14.89 6.19 -9.97
N GLU A 24 -15.93 5.39 -10.14
CA GLU A 24 -16.91 5.07 -9.09
C GLU A 24 -17.06 3.55 -8.96
N LEU A 25 -17.11 3.06 -7.72
CA LEU A 25 -17.36 1.66 -7.39
C LEU A 25 -18.41 1.56 -6.28
N THR A 26 -19.43 0.73 -6.52
CA THR A 26 -20.26 0.15 -5.47
C THR A 26 -19.71 -1.21 -5.08
N ASN A 27 -19.48 -1.44 -3.78
CA ASN A 27 -19.07 -2.77 -3.29
C ASN A 27 -20.28 -3.71 -3.24
N GLU A 28 -20.46 -4.52 -4.29
CA GLU A 28 -21.52 -5.55 -4.35
C GLU A 28 -21.15 -6.85 -3.61
N GLY A 29 -19.94 -6.92 -3.07
CA GLY A 29 -19.41 -8.06 -2.33
C GLY A 29 -20.00 -8.22 -0.93
N GLN A 30 -19.46 -9.18 -0.18
CA GLN A 30 -19.88 -9.48 1.20
C GLN A 30 -18.84 -9.04 2.25
N GLU A 31 -17.65 -8.63 1.82
CA GLU A 31 -16.55 -8.21 2.68
C GLU A 31 -16.24 -6.73 2.47
N ASP A 32 -15.71 -6.07 3.50
CA ASP A 32 -15.20 -4.71 3.37
C ASP A 32 -14.00 -4.72 2.40
N ILE A 33 -14.04 -3.85 1.37
CA ILE A 33 -12.85 -3.48 0.60
C ILE A 33 -12.04 -2.51 1.47
N ARG A 34 -10.74 -2.76 1.59
CA ARG A 34 -9.81 -2.07 2.49
C ARG A 34 -8.59 -1.48 1.78
N LEU A 35 -8.41 -1.82 0.50
CA LEU A 35 -7.37 -1.30 -0.39
C LEU A 35 -7.87 -1.47 -1.82
N VAL A 36 -7.64 -0.46 -2.64
CA VAL A 36 -7.81 -0.49 -4.09
C VAL A 36 -6.43 -0.28 -4.71
N LYS A 37 -6.04 -1.15 -5.63
CA LYS A 37 -4.85 -0.94 -6.46
C LYS A 37 -5.27 -0.72 -7.90
N MET A 38 -4.69 0.27 -8.56
CA MET A 38 -5.07 0.72 -9.88
C MET A 38 -3.86 0.81 -10.79
N ASP A 39 -4.02 0.26 -11.99
CA ASP A 39 -3.11 0.48 -13.11
C ASP A 39 -3.91 1.16 -14.23
N THR A 40 -3.36 2.23 -14.80
CA THR A 40 -3.97 2.99 -15.89
C THR A 40 -3.11 2.86 -17.13
N ILE A 41 -3.70 2.42 -18.24
CA ILE A 41 -3.07 2.42 -19.57
C ILE A 41 -3.83 3.40 -20.46
N LEU A 42 -3.10 4.33 -21.06
CA LEU A 42 -3.64 5.20 -22.12
C LEU A 42 -3.22 4.64 -23.48
N THR A 43 -4.16 4.50 -24.40
CA THR A 43 -3.94 3.97 -25.75
C THR A 43 -4.42 4.94 -26.83
N ASN A 44 -3.75 4.96 -27.99
CA ASN A 44 -4.22 5.72 -29.15
C ASN A 44 -5.28 4.95 -29.96
N ALA A 45 -5.74 5.53 -31.07
CA ALA A 45 -6.75 4.94 -31.95
C ALA A 45 -6.35 3.58 -32.56
N ASP A 46 -5.06 3.30 -32.67
CA ASP A 46 -4.53 2.01 -33.15
C ASP A 46 -4.43 0.96 -32.02
N GLY A 47 -4.76 1.34 -30.78
CA GLY A 47 -4.64 0.49 -29.59
C GLY A 47 -3.22 0.35 -29.05
N VAL A 48 -2.29 1.22 -29.48
CA VAL A 48 -0.92 1.24 -28.96
C VAL A 48 -0.91 1.97 -27.62
N GLY A 49 -0.28 1.39 -26.59
CA GLY A 49 -0.07 2.04 -25.30
C GLY A 49 0.89 3.22 -25.42
N VAL A 50 0.41 4.41 -25.05
CA VAL A 50 1.14 5.69 -25.19
C VAL A 50 1.57 6.27 -23.84
N ALA A 51 0.92 5.86 -22.76
CA ALA A 51 1.31 6.18 -21.40
C ALA A 51 0.78 5.12 -20.43
N VAL A 52 1.45 4.96 -19.28
CA VAL A 52 1.04 4.01 -18.24
C VAL A 52 1.36 4.55 -16.85
N SER A 53 0.42 4.41 -15.94
CA SER A 53 0.63 4.55 -14.50
C SER A 53 0.40 3.19 -13.85
N ILE A 54 1.34 2.73 -13.04
CA ILE A 54 1.28 1.44 -12.36
C ILE A 54 1.48 1.62 -10.87
N ASP A 55 0.98 0.67 -10.10
CA ASP A 55 1.14 0.61 -8.64
C ASP A 55 0.51 1.80 -7.90
N ASP A 56 -0.52 2.43 -8.47
CA ASP A 56 -1.33 3.40 -7.74
C ASP A 56 -2.20 2.67 -6.71
N GLU A 57 -2.20 3.11 -5.46
CA GLU A 57 -2.93 2.45 -4.40
C GLU A 57 -3.62 3.44 -3.45
N GLU A 58 -4.81 3.05 -2.99
CA GLU A 58 -5.58 3.83 -2.01
C GLU A 58 -6.11 2.92 -0.91
N GLU A 59 -5.70 3.17 0.34
CA GLU A 59 -6.28 2.54 1.53
C GLU A 59 -7.62 3.17 1.89
N ILE A 60 -8.67 2.69 1.23
CA ILE A 60 -10.06 3.11 1.43
C ILE A 60 -10.86 2.03 2.16
N ARG A 61 -11.96 2.40 2.83
CA ARG A 61 -12.92 1.43 3.38
C ARG A 61 -14.27 1.53 2.69
N ILE A 62 -14.59 0.56 1.85
CA ILE A 62 -15.88 0.45 1.15
C ILE A 62 -16.65 -0.74 1.73
N ARG A 63 -17.69 -0.50 2.53
CA ARG A 63 -18.50 -1.59 3.09
C ARG A 63 -19.43 -2.19 2.03
N PRO A 64 -19.93 -3.43 2.21
CA PRO A 64 -20.97 -3.98 1.35
C PRO A 64 -22.15 -3.02 1.16
N GLY A 65 -22.45 -2.68 -0.09
CA GLY A 65 -23.50 -1.76 -0.50
C GLY A 65 -23.09 -0.28 -0.54
N ASP A 66 -21.96 0.11 0.05
CA ASP A 66 -21.44 1.47 -0.04
C ASP A 66 -20.85 1.74 -1.44
N THR A 67 -20.86 3.00 -1.84
CA THR A 67 -20.28 3.49 -3.10
C THR A 67 -19.25 4.56 -2.79
N GLU A 68 -18.09 4.45 -3.43
CA GLU A 68 -16.99 5.41 -3.30
C GLU A 68 -16.46 5.81 -4.66
N THR A 69 -15.91 7.02 -4.71
CA THR A 69 -15.22 7.58 -5.88
C THR A 69 -13.74 7.72 -5.60
N PHE A 70 -12.92 7.45 -6.60
CA PHE A 70 -11.46 7.59 -6.52
C PHE A 70 -10.90 8.00 -7.88
N SER A 71 -9.72 8.62 -7.87
CA SER A 71 -9.09 9.19 -9.05
C SER A 71 -7.79 8.45 -9.34
N PRO A 72 -7.81 7.42 -10.21
CA PRO A 72 -6.60 6.69 -10.56
C PRO A 72 -5.53 7.63 -11.11
N ALA A 73 -4.29 7.44 -10.69
CA ALA A 73 -3.17 8.14 -11.27
C ALA A 73 -3.10 7.86 -12.78
N SER A 74 -2.86 8.92 -13.54
CA SER A 74 -2.69 8.86 -14.98
C SER A 74 -1.48 9.71 -15.40
N SER A 75 -0.75 9.22 -16.39
CA SER A 75 0.44 9.90 -16.89
C SER A 75 0.11 10.94 -17.95
N TRP A 76 1.03 11.88 -18.15
CA TRP A 76 0.96 12.83 -19.26
C TRP A 76 1.23 12.12 -20.59
N VAL A 77 0.63 12.60 -21.67
CA VAL A 77 0.73 12.00 -23.00
C VAL A 77 1.38 12.99 -23.97
N LYS A 78 2.53 12.62 -24.53
CA LYS A 78 3.16 13.37 -25.62
C LYS A 78 2.43 13.13 -26.94
N THR A 79 2.06 14.21 -27.64
CA THR A 79 1.34 14.09 -28.93
C THR A 79 2.13 13.34 -29.99
N GLU A 80 3.48 13.44 -29.99
CA GLU A 80 4.36 12.71 -30.91
C GLU A 80 4.31 11.19 -30.69
N ILE A 81 4.15 10.75 -29.44
CA ILE A 81 4.02 9.33 -29.08
C ILE A 81 2.61 8.86 -29.40
N ALA A 82 1.61 9.69 -29.09
CA ALA A 82 0.22 9.38 -29.36
C ALA A 82 -0.13 9.35 -30.85
N GLY A 83 0.57 10.13 -31.67
CA GLY A 83 0.25 10.37 -33.07
C GLY A 83 -0.97 11.29 -33.27
N THR A 84 -1.38 12.01 -32.23
CA THR A 84 -2.57 12.88 -32.23
C THR A 84 -2.48 13.96 -31.15
N ASP A 85 -3.13 15.08 -31.40
CA ASP A 85 -3.40 16.19 -30.48
C ASP A 85 -4.87 16.24 -30.03
N ASP A 86 -5.69 15.26 -30.44
CA ASP A 86 -7.11 15.15 -30.12
C ASP A 86 -7.32 14.22 -28.91
N PRO A 87 -7.72 14.77 -27.73
CA PRO A 87 -8.08 13.97 -26.56
C PRO A 87 -9.06 12.83 -26.84
N SER A 88 -9.99 13.00 -27.79
CA SER A 88 -11.01 12.01 -28.11
C SER A 88 -10.50 10.81 -28.89
N ALA A 89 -9.25 10.87 -29.38
CA ALA A 89 -8.55 9.75 -29.98
C ALA A 89 -7.76 8.91 -28.96
N ILE A 90 -7.75 9.30 -27.68
CA ILE A 90 -7.12 8.57 -26.58
C ILE A 90 -8.17 7.79 -25.81
N LYS A 91 -7.85 6.55 -25.46
CA LYS A 91 -8.68 5.68 -24.61
C LYS A 91 -7.92 5.36 -23.33
N ALA A 92 -8.57 5.55 -22.19
CA ALA A 92 -8.11 5.05 -20.90
C ALA A 92 -8.63 3.63 -20.66
N GLU A 93 -7.77 2.76 -20.17
CA GLU A 93 -8.08 1.47 -19.59
C GLU A 93 -7.61 1.47 -18.14
N VAL A 94 -8.53 1.34 -17.19
CA VAL A 94 -8.22 1.29 -15.76
C VAL A 94 -8.47 -0.14 -15.28
N TYR A 95 -7.42 -0.75 -14.74
CA TYR A 95 -7.43 -2.05 -14.10
C TYR A 95 -7.42 -1.84 -12.60
N ALA A 96 -8.50 -2.19 -11.91
CA ALA A 96 -8.59 -2.07 -10.46
C ALA A 96 -8.67 -3.45 -9.81
N SER A 97 -7.83 -3.67 -8.79
CA SER A 97 -7.87 -4.83 -7.91
C SER A 97 -8.31 -4.40 -6.52
N PHE A 98 -9.22 -5.15 -5.93
CA PHE A 98 -9.83 -4.84 -4.63
C PHE A 98 -9.39 -5.86 -3.61
N PHE A 99 -9.02 -5.39 -2.41
CA PHE A 99 -8.51 -6.25 -1.36
C PHE A 99 -9.26 -6.04 -0.06
N ARG A 100 -9.54 -7.14 0.65
CA ARG A 100 -9.94 -7.09 2.06
C ARG A 100 -8.69 -7.03 2.94
N ARG A 101 -8.86 -6.64 4.19
CA ARG A 101 -7.77 -6.61 5.18
C ARG A 101 -8.02 -7.60 6.31
N GLU A 102 -7.09 -8.53 6.49
CA GLU A 102 -6.99 -9.39 7.66
C GLU A 102 -6.09 -8.68 8.68
N PHE A 103 -6.61 -8.40 9.88
CA PHE A 103 -5.85 -7.77 10.97
C PHE A 103 -5.54 -8.80 12.04
N ILE A 104 -4.26 -8.96 12.37
CA ILE A 104 -3.75 -10.01 13.24
C ILE A 104 -2.91 -9.36 14.34
N GLN A 105 -3.30 -9.55 15.60
CA GLN A 105 -2.43 -9.19 16.73
C GLN A 105 -1.40 -10.29 16.93
N LEU A 106 -0.11 -9.97 16.76
CA LEU A 106 0.99 -10.92 16.92
C LEU A 106 1.40 -11.07 18.40
N GLY A 107 1.07 -10.09 19.22
CA GLY A 107 1.33 -10.08 20.66
C GLY A 107 2.29 -8.96 21.06
N GLU A 108 2.95 -9.17 22.19
CA GLU A 108 3.90 -8.20 22.77
C GLU A 108 5.23 -8.89 23.06
N MET A 109 6.33 -8.15 22.94
CA MET A 109 7.66 -8.55 23.40
C MET A 109 8.31 -7.42 24.18
N ASP A 110 9.24 -7.76 25.07
CA ASP A 110 10.03 -6.76 25.77
C ASP A 110 10.90 -5.97 24.77
N CYS A 111 11.16 -4.68 25.03
CA CYS A 111 12.19 -3.95 24.32
C CYS A 111 13.58 -4.51 24.69
N PRO A 112 14.54 -4.66 23.76
CA PRO A 112 15.90 -5.08 24.09
C PRO A 112 16.50 -4.19 25.18
N ALA A 113 17.07 -4.83 26.22
CA ALA A 113 17.63 -4.12 27.37
C ALA A 113 18.88 -3.30 27.00
N ASP A 114 19.64 -3.75 25.99
CA ASP A 114 20.86 -3.14 25.50
C ASP A 114 21.06 -3.40 24.00
N HIS A 115 22.14 -2.85 23.44
CA HIS A 115 22.49 -2.97 22.02
C HIS A 115 23.21 -4.28 21.66
N GLN A 116 23.46 -5.16 22.62
CA GLN A 116 24.23 -6.39 22.42
C GLN A 116 23.33 -7.61 22.32
N THR A 117 22.19 -7.58 23.00
CA THR A 117 21.30 -8.74 23.14
C THR A 117 19.95 -8.48 22.50
N PRO A 118 19.68 -9.05 21.30
CA PRO A 118 18.36 -8.99 20.73
C PRO A 118 17.37 -9.86 21.52
N VAL A 119 16.10 -9.53 21.38
CA VAL A 119 14.96 -10.30 21.91
C VAL A 119 14.20 -10.90 20.73
N THR A 120 13.58 -12.06 20.95
CA THR A 120 12.81 -12.74 19.92
C THR A 120 11.49 -13.24 20.48
N MET A 121 10.48 -13.29 19.62
CA MET A 121 9.22 -13.95 19.90
C MET A 121 8.77 -14.78 18.70
N THR A 122 7.87 -15.72 18.96
CA THR A 122 7.17 -16.48 17.92
C THR A 122 5.69 -16.17 18.03
N ALA A 123 5.04 -15.91 16.90
CA ALA A 123 3.62 -15.61 16.81
C ALA A 123 2.95 -16.45 15.72
N ASP A 124 1.74 -16.92 15.98
CA ASP A 124 0.93 -17.59 14.96
C ASP A 124 0.08 -16.55 14.22
N ALA A 125 0.13 -16.57 12.89
CA ALA A 125 -0.57 -15.65 12.01
C ALA A 125 -1.40 -16.44 10.97
N PRO A 126 -2.75 -16.35 11.00
CA PRO A 126 -3.61 -16.93 9.98
C PRO A 126 -3.61 -16.04 8.72
N ILE A 127 -2.61 -16.19 7.86
CA ILE A 127 -2.42 -15.35 6.67
C ILE A 127 -3.12 -16.02 5.47
N GLY A 128 -4.15 -15.38 4.92
CA GLY A 128 -4.88 -15.90 3.75
C GLY A 128 -5.50 -17.27 4.02
N GLY A 129 -5.94 -17.51 5.26
CA GLY A 129 -6.49 -18.79 5.71
C GLY A 129 -5.46 -19.88 6.03
N VAL A 130 -4.16 -19.61 5.89
CA VAL A 130 -3.08 -20.54 6.24
C VAL A 130 -2.40 -20.07 7.53
N ASN A 131 -2.41 -20.91 8.57
CA ASN A 131 -1.66 -20.61 9.79
C ASN A 131 -0.16 -20.71 9.53
N GLN A 132 0.55 -19.62 9.76
CA GLN A 132 2.00 -19.50 9.67
C GLN A 132 2.57 -19.12 11.03
N SER A 133 3.70 -19.73 11.39
CA SER A 133 4.48 -19.34 12.57
C SER A 133 5.53 -18.32 12.14
N LEU A 134 5.41 -17.09 12.64
CA LEU A 134 6.32 -15.99 12.37
C LEU A 134 7.32 -15.88 13.52
N VAL A 135 8.58 -15.64 13.17
CA VAL A 135 9.63 -15.30 14.14
C VAL A 135 9.93 -13.82 13.99
N VAL A 136 9.75 -13.09 15.08
CA VAL A 136 10.06 -11.66 15.16
C VAL A 136 11.27 -11.47 16.06
N MET A 137 12.21 -10.66 15.61
CA MET A 137 13.37 -10.23 16.37
C MET A 137 13.31 -8.72 16.54
N ALA A 138 13.67 -8.22 17.72
CA ALA A 138 13.97 -6.82 17.94
C ALA A 138 15.39 -6.68 18.47
N SER A 139 16.10 -5.67 18.00
CA SER A 139 17.43 -5.28 18.44
C SER A 139 17.48 -3.78 18.68
N ARG A 140 18.50 -3.33 19.41
CA ARG A 140 18.69 -1.93 19.72
C ARG A 140 20.06 -1.47 19.20
N THR A 141 20.15 -0.25 18.69
CA THR A 141 21.43 0.35 18.31
C THR A 141 22.22 0.78 19.54
N GLU A 142 23.54 0.90 19.41
CA GLU A 142 24.36 1.53 20.45
C GLU A 142 23.86 2.97 20.71
N PRO A 143 23.80 3.43 21.97
CA PRO A 143 23.46 4.81 22.25
C PRO A 143 24.41 5.79 21.57
N ASP A 144 23.88 6.86 20.99
CA ASP A 144 24.67 7.94 20.42
C ASP A 144 25.15 8.95 21.48
N GLU A 145 25.72 10.08 21.04
CA GLU A 145 26.25 11.12 21.93
C GLU A 145 25.16 11.80 22.78
N ASP A 146 23.90 11.72 22.36
CA ASP A 146 22.74 12.33 23.03
C ASP A 146 21.97 11.32 23.91
N ASP A 147 22.53 10.13 24.13
CA ASP A 147 21.91 9.03 24.87
C ASP A 147 20.60 8.56 24.20
N GLU A 148 20.55 8.61 22.87
CA GLU A 148 19.46 8.09 22.05
C GLU A 148 19.83 6.75 21.41
N SER A 149 18.84 5.89 21.21
CA SER A 149 18.99 4.62 20.50
C SER A 149 17.80 4.38 19.59
N SER A 150 17.97 3.50 18.62
CA SER A 150 16.88 3.03 17.76
C SER A 150 16.54 1.57 18.08
N VAL A 151 15.25 1.23 17.97
CA VAL A 151 14.75 -0.14 18.07
C VAL A 151 14.46 -0.63 16.66
N GLU A 152 15.22 -1.61 16.21
CA GLU A 152 15.07 -2.26 14.91
C GLU A 152 14.30 -3.56 15.06
N ILE A 153 13.21 -3.74 14.31
CA ILE A 153 12.43 -4.97 14.29
C ILE A 153 12.66 -5.70 12.97
N ARG A 154 12.68 -7.04 13.00
CA ARG A 154 12.74 -7.89 11.81
C ARG A 154 11.77 -9.04 11.94
N CYS A 155 10.86 -9.16 10.98
CA CYS A 155 9.93 -10.28 10.84
C CYS A 155 10.07 -10.87 9.44
N MET A 156 10.56 -12.10 9.35
CA MET A 156 10.63 -12.82 8.09
C MET A 156 9.27 -13.44 7.78
N ILE A 157 8.69 -13.10 6.63
CA ILE A 157 7.47 -13.72 6.12
C ILE A 157 7.80 -14.59 4.91
N ARG A 158 7.20 -15.77 4.87
CA ARG A 158 7.18 -16.64 3.68
C ARG A 158 5.74 -16.79 3.24
N ASN A 159 5.41 -16.35 2.03
CA ASN A 159 4.08 -16.57 1.52
C ASN A 159 3.90 -18.06 1.14
N THR A 160 3.25 -18.81 2.02
CA THR A 160 2.87 -20.22 1.83
C THR A 160 1.45 -20.40 1.30
N THR A 161 0.75 -19.30 1.02
CA THR A 161 -0.58 -19.32 0.39
C THR A 161 -0.45 -19.56 -1.12
N ASP A 162 -1.58 -19.77 -1.78
CA ASP A 162 -1.70 -19.90 -3.23
C ASP A 162 -2.01 -18.57 -3.93
N MET A 163 -1.98 -17.44 -3.21
CA MET A 163 -2.27 -16.10 -3.74
C MET A 163 -1.09 -15.14 -3.57
N HIS A 164 -1.02 -14.13 -4.44
CA HIS A 164 -0.12 -12.99 -4.23
C HIS A 164 -0.65 -12.16 -3.06
N LEU A 165 0.20 -11.85 -2.08
CA LEU A 165 -0.16 -10.94 -0.99
C LEU A 165 0.28 -9.53 -1.40
N GLU A 166 -0.68 -8.73 -1.82
CA GLU A 166 -0.41 -7.39 -2.38
C GLU A 166 0.26 -6.49 -1.37
N LYS A 167 -0.20 -6.54 -0.11
CA LYS A 167 0.40 -5.76 0.96
C LYS A 167 0.38 -6.60 2.22
N VAL A 168 1.54 -6.74 2.84
CA VAL A 168 1.69 -7.25 4.20
C VAL A 168 2.40 -6.18 4.98
N SER A 169 1.73 -5.64 6.00
CA SER A 169 2.24 -4.55 6.82
C SER A 169 2.45 -5.01 8.25
N LEU A 170 3.64 -4.79 8.79
CA LEU A 170 3.95 -4.98 10.20
C LEU A 170 3.99 -3.61 10.88
N LYS A 171 3.06 -3.39 11.81
CA LYS A 171 3.09 -2.25 12.73
C LYS A 171 3.73 -2.66 14.04
N ALA A 172 4.67 -1.85 14.51
CA ALA A 172 5.27 -1.95 15.82
C ALA A 172 4.96 -0.69 16.63
N GLU A 173 4.41 -0.88 17.82
CA GLU A 173 4.06 0.20 18.75
C GLU A 173 4.94 0.02 20.00
N LEU A 174 5.81 0.98 20.26
CA LEU A 174 6.65 1.04 21.45
C LEU A 174 5.87 1.74 22.56
N VAL A 175 5.72 1.06 23.69
CA VAL A 175 4.99 1.57 24.86
C VAL A 175 5.84 1.50 26.12
N ASP A 176 5.60 2.40 27.07
CA ASP A 176 6.26 2.38 28.37
C ASP A 176 5.71 1.27 29.30
N ASP A 177 6.19 1.23 30.54
CA ASP A 177 5.79 0.23 31.54
C ASP A 177 4.36 0.43 32.09
N GLU A 178 3.78 1.62 31.90
CA GLU A 178 2.38 1.93 32.17
C GLU A 178 1.47 1.64 30.96
N GLY A 179 2.07 1.34 29.81
CA GLY A 179 1.40 1.04 28.54
C GLY A 179 1.02 2.28 27.74
N ALA A 180 1.59 3.44 28.05
CA ALA A 180 1.43 4.66 27.25
C ALA A 180 2.34 4.62 26.02
N ASP A 181 1.85 5.18 24.91
CA ASP A 181 2.57 5.18 23.63
C ASP A 181 3.80 6.08 23.72
N ILE A 182 4.95 5.52 23.34
CA ILE A 182 6.21 6.25 23.16
C ILE A 182 6.33 6.65 21.69
N ASP A 183 6.26 5.68 20.78
CA ASP A 183 6.38 5.87 19.34
C ASP A 183 5.86 4.65 18.56
N GLU A 184 5.65 4.79 17.26
CA GLU A 184 5.22 3.70 16.38
C GLU A 184 5.91 3.76 15.01
N CYS A 185 6.06 2.59 14.39
CA CYS A 185 6.57 2.49 13.03
C CYS A 185 5.89 1.34 12.28
N GLU A 186 5.81 1.47 10.96
CA GLU A 186 5.22 0.49 10.07
C GLU A 186 6.16 0.21 8.89
N SER A 187 6.27 -1.06 8.49
CA SER A 187 6.95 -1.48 7.25
C SER A 187 6.02 -2.43 6.49
N ALA A 188 5.87 -2.19 5.18
CA ALA A 188 5.00 -2.96 4.32
C ALA A 188 5.77 -3.54 3.12
N GLN A 189 5.40 -4.75 2.71
CA GLN A 189 5.99 -5.44 1.58
C GLN A 189 4.91 -6.19 0.79
N GLN A 190 5.04 -6.23 -0.54
CA GLN A 190 4.30 -7.18 -1.37
C GLN A 190 4.98 -8.55 -1.25
N VAL A 191 4.24 -9.66 -1.19
CA VAL A 191 4.84 -11.01 -1.08
C VAL A 191 4.23 -11.94 -2.12
N ARG A 192 4.98 -12.19 -3.20
CA ARG A 192 4.59 -13.13 -4.27
C ARG A 192 4.37 -14.55 -3.74
N ILE A 193 3.62 -15.35 -4.50
CA ILE A 193 3.41 -16.78 -4.23
C ILE A 193 4.76 -17.50 -4.08
N GLY A 194 4.94 -18.23 -2.97
CA GLY A 194 6.21 -18.90 -2.65
C GLY A 194 7.38 -17.96 -2.34
N GLY A 195 7.13 -16.64 -2.28
CA GLY A 195 8.11 -15.61 -1.98
C GLY A 195 8.46 -15.54 -0.49
N ILE A 196 9.57 -14.84 -0.22
CA ILE A 196 10.05 -14.53 1.13
C ILE A 196 10.40 -13.05 1.16
N ASN A 197 9.98 -12.35 2.21
CA ASN A 197 10.37 -10.96 2.47
C ASN A 197 10.64 -10.74 3.96
N CYS A 198 11.28 -9.61 4.27
CA CYS A 198 11.49 -9.13 5.63
C CYS A 198 10.66 -7.87 5.83
N LEU A 199 9.84 -7.84 6.88
CA LEU A 199 9.20 -6.64 7.38
C LEU A 199 10.09 -6.08 8.48
N ASP A 200 10.53 -4.83 8.33
CA ASP A 200 11.61 -4.24 9.10
C ASP A 200 11.34 -2.81 9.57
N PRO A 201 10.24 -2.57 10.33
CA PRO A 201 10.00 -1.26 10.91
C PRO A 201 11.10 -0.91 11.92
N SER A 202 11.43 0.37 12.03
CA SER A 202 12.46 0.88 12.94
C SER A 202 11.98 2.15 13.62
N ILE A 203 12.09 2.18 14.93
CA ILE A 203 11.72 3.32 15.78
C ILE A 203 13.01 4.01 16.20
N TRP A 204 13.21 5.25 15.76
CA TRP A 204 14.49 5.97 15.84
C TRP A 204 14.52 6.97 17.00
N HIS A 205 15.73 7.38 17.40
CA HIS A 205 15.94 8.55 18.28
C HIS A 205 15.21 8.48 19.63
N GLN A 206 15.18 7.30 20.25
CA GLN A 206 14.54 7.11 21.54
C GLN A 206 15.55 7.22 22.67
N SER A 207 15.27 8.07 23.65
CA SER A 207 16.13 8.18 24.84
C SER A 207 16.30 6.82 25.51
N THR A 208 17.50 6.50 25.99
CA THR A 208 17.75 5.20 26.63
C THR A 208 16.84 4.96 27.85
N SER A 209 16.42 6.05 28.51
CA SER A 209 15.53 6.04 29.66
C SER A 209 14.09 5.64 29.29
N ALA A 210 13.58 6.07 28.14
CA ALA A 210 12.25 5.72 27.64
C ALA A 210 12.17 4.23 27.25
N LEU A 211 13.28 3.65 26.78
CA LEU A 211 13.34 2.24 26.39
C LEU A 211 13.38 1.27 27.59
N LYS A 212 13.59 1.78 28.81
CA LYS A 212 13.73 0.95 30.01
C LYS A 212 12.38 0.34 30.39
N ASN A 213 12.32 -0.99 30.40
CA ASN A 213 11.09 -1.77 30.63
C ASN A 213 9.96 -1.49 29.61
N ALA A 214 10.28 -0.81 28.51
CA ALA A 214 9.34 -0.62 27.42
C ALA A 214 8.98 -1.96 26.76
N LYS A 215 7.82 -2.00 26.12
CA LYS A 215 7.35 -3.14 25.35
C LYS A 215 7.09 -2.74 23.91
N ILE A 216 7.18 -3.73 23.03
CA ILE A 216 6.86 -3.61 21.61
C ILE A 216 5.59 -4.43 21.37
N LYS A 217 4.49 -3.76 21.04
CA LYS A 217 3.24 -4.39 20.58
C LYS A 217 3.32 -4.55 19.07
N LEU A 218 2.97 -5.72 18.56
CA LEU A 218 3.10 -6.06 17.15
C LEU A 218 1.75 -6.46 16.57
N SER A 219 1.42 -5.87 15.43
CA SER A 219 0.25 -6.26 14.64
C SER A 219 0.59 -6.35 13.15
N LEU A 220 -0.11 -7.26 12.48
CA LEU A 220 0.04 -7.52 11.06
C LEU A 220 -1.27 -7.15 10.34
N ALA A 221 -1.17 -6.41 9.24
CA ALA A 221 -2.23 -6.23 8.28
C ALA A 221 -1.88 -6.96 6.99
N VAL A 222 -2.74 -7.87 6.55
CA VAL A 222 -2.56 -8.63 5.30
C VAL A 222 -3.70 -8.29 4.36
N PHE A 223 -3.37 -7.87 3.13
CA PHE A 223 -4.34 -7.54 2.11
C PHE A 223 -4.46 -8.68 1.11
N THR A 224 -5.65 -9.30 1.06
CA THR A 224 -5.96 -10.43 0.19
C THR A 224 -7.00 -10.04 -0.86
N PRO A 225 -6.83 -10.46 -2.13
CA PRO A 225 -7.69 -10.03 -3.21
C PRO A 225 -9.11 -10.57 -3.03
N VAL A 226 -10.12 -9.74 -3.30
CA VAL A 226 -11.54 -10.12 -3.28
C VAL A 226 -12.20 -10.02 -4.64
N ASP A 227 -11.78 -9.06 -5.48
CA ASP A 227 -12.32 -8.88 -6.82
C ASP A 227 -11.35 -8.07 -7.70
N HIS A 228 -11.57 -8.08 -9.01
CA HIS A 228 -10.85 -7.25 -9.97
C HIS A 228 -11.76 -6.83 -11.12
N VAL A 229 -11.52 -5.66 -11.67
CA VAL A 229 -12.33 -5.13 -12.77
C VAL A 229 -11.46 -4.32 -13.73
N MET A 230 -11.83 -4.35 -15.00
CA MET A 230 -11.29 -3.48 -16.02
C MET A 230 -12.42 -2.62 -16.59
N VAL A 231 -12.20 -1.32 -16.66
CA VAL A 231 -13.12 -0.35 -17.25
C VAL A 231 -12.40 0.53 -18.25
N THR A 232 -13.13 1.03 -19.25
CA THR A 232 -12.54 1.84 -20.32
C THR A 232 -13.38 3.06 -20.63
N ALA A 233 -12.74 4.16 -21.01
CA ALA A 233 -13.40 5.38 -21.47
C ALA A 233 -12.57 6.06 -22.57
N MET A 234 -13.26 6.77 -23.48
CA MET A 234 -12.60 7.67 -24.43
C MET A 234 -12.39 9.03 -23.77
N GLY A 235 -11.28 9.69 -24.11
CA GLY A 235 -10.97 11.01 -23.59
C GLY A 235 -11.97 12.05 -24.09
N THR A 236 -12.25 13.03 -23.24
CA THR A 236 -12.93 14.26 -23.63
C THR A 236 -12.02 15.44 -23.35
N GLN A 237 -12.17 16.53 -24.09
CA GLN A 237 -11.40 17.74 -23.79
C GLN A 237 -11.84 18.29 -22.42
N ALA A 238 -10.88 18.64 -21.55
CA ALA A 238 -11.16 19.37 -20.33
C ALA A 238 -11.76 20.75 -20.65
N ASP A 239 -12.72 21.19 -19.83
CA ASP A 239 -13.25 22.55 -19.89
C ASP A 239 -12.13 23.51 -19.46
N GLU A 240 -11.93 24.59 -20.21
CA GLU A 240 -10.97 25.65 -19.82
C GLU A 240 -11.57 26.34 -18.58
N GLU A 241 -10.87 26.29 -17.43
CA GLU A 241 -11.24 27.13 -16.28
C GLU A 241 -11.07 28.61 -16.68
N ASP A 242 -12.18 29.36 -16.72
CA ASP A 242 -12.24 30.81 -16.97
C ASP A 242 -11.50 31.63 -15.87
#